data_AF-X1UP80-F1
#
_entry.id   AF-X1UP80-F1
#
_cell.length_a   1.000
_cell.length_b   1.000
_cell.length_c   1.000
_cell.angle_alpha   90.00
_cell.angle_beta   90.00
_cell.angle_gamma   90.00
#
_symmetry.space_group_name_H-M   'P 1'
#
loop_
_entity.id
_entity.type
_entity.pdbx_description
1 polymer ?
#
loop_
_entity_poly.entity_id
_entity_poly.type
_entity_poly.pdbx_seq_one_letter_code
_entity_poly.pdbx_strand_id
1 'polypeptide(L)'
;MEVEVKILDSADIKSSLYFNRKKSKGEFLDFIDYNKVKLPLKLRNRRSGDRFYPLKMKGLKKVKDFFIDNKIPKSHRDLIPILVDNEDQIIWIMGMRLDDRVKINSDTKKVLCIKTKIRNIFLQEYF
;
A
#
# COMPACT_ATOMS: atom_id res chain seq x y z
N MET A 1 -12.25 0.02 8.64
CA MET A 1 -10.79 0.23 8.47
C MET A 1 -10.53 1.69 8.77
N GLU A 2 -9.42 2.00 9.43
CA GLU A 2 -9.00 3.39 9.63
C GLU A 2 -7.77 3.64 8.77
N VAL A 3 -7.79 4.71 7.98
CA VAL A 3 -6.65 5.13 7.18
C VAL A 3 -6.33 6.58 7.52
N GLU A 4 -5.08 6.82 7.87
CA GLU A 4 -4.52 8.13 8.17
C GLU A 4 -3.44 8.40 7.12
N VAL A 5 -3.59 9.52 6.41
CA VAL A 5 -2.62 9.97 5.40
C VAL A 5 -1.98 11.26 5.90
N LYS A 6 -0.65 11.24 6.00
CA LYS A 6 0.17 12.40 6.35
C LYS A 6 1.09 12.74 5.21
N ILE A 7 1.25 14.03 4.97
CA ILE A 7 2.27 14.55 4.06
C ILE A 7 3.51 14.87 4.90
N LEU A 8 4.65 14.33 4.50
CA LEU A 8 5.96 14.55 5.11
C LEU A 8 6.89 15.22 4.10
N ASP A 9 7.74 16.12 4.57
CA ASP A 9 8.81 16.69 3.75
C ASP A 9 10.14 15.95 3.93
N SER A 10 11.16 16.37 3.17
CA SER A 10 12.49 15.76 3.25
C SER A 10 13.19 15.87 4.61
N ALA A 11 12.82 16.84 5.46
CA ALA A 11 13.37 16.98 6.79
C ALA A 11 12.72 15.97 7.76
N ASP A 12 11.43 15.70 7.59
CA ASP A 12 10.70 14.69 8.37
C ASP A 12 11.23 13.26 8.14
N ILE A 13 11.62 12.94 6.89
CA ILE A 13 12.11 11.61 6.48
C ILE A 13 13.42 11.23 7.18
N LYS A 14 14.28 12.22 7.48
CA LYS A 14 15.61 11.99 8.08
C LYS A 14 15.55 11.63 9.56
N SER A 15 14.42 11.87 10.24
CA SER A 15 14.28 11.40 11.60
C SER A 15 14.06 9.88 11.58
N SER A 16 15.04 9.14 12.09
CA SER A 16 14.99 7.68 12.31
C SER A 16 13.81 7.22 13.20
N LEU A 17 13.04 8.17 13.73
CA LEU A 17 11.87 8.01 14.58
C LEU A 17 10.59 7.58 13.84
N TYR A 18 10.46 7.81 12.52
CA TYR A 18 9.27 7.34 11.77
C TYR A 18 9.33 5.85 11.39
N PHE A 19 10.53 5.27 11.29
CA PHE A 19 10.72 3.86 10.92
C PHE A 19 10.77 2.92 12.15
N ASN A 20 11.05 3.45 13.34
CA ASN A 20 11.19 2.69 14.58
C ASN A 20 9.90 2.71 15.42
N ARG A 21 8.79 2.21 14.87
CA ARG A 21 7.57 1.96 15.65
C ARG A 21 7.29 0.45 15.70
N LYS A 22 7.11 -0.09 16.92
CA LYS A 22 6.58 -1.45 17.15
C LYS A 22 5.35 -1.64 16.25
N LYS A 23 5.43 -2.56 15.28
CA LYS A 23 4.25 -2.99 14.54
C LYS A 23 3.29 -3.66 15.51
N SER A 24 2.08 -3.14 15.65
CA SER A 24 0.97 -3.84 16.29
C SER A 24 0.23 -4.68 15.24
N LYS A 25 -0.39 -5.78 15.68
CA LYS A 25 -1.15 -6.68 14.80
C LYS A 25 -2.21 -5.88 14.04
N GLY A 26 -2.23 -5.98 12.71
CA GLY A 26 -3.19 -5.26 11.86
C GLY A 26 -2.89 -3.78 11.57
N GLU A 27 -1.76 -3.24 12.03
CA GLU A 27 -1.32 -1.90 11.65
C GLU A 27 -0.27 -1.96 10.54
N PHE A 28 -0.54 -1.29 9.42
CA PHE A 28 0.38 -1.19 8.29
C PHE A 28 0.75 0.26 8.05
N LEU A 29 1.99 0.44 7.62
CA LEU A 29 2.58 1.74 7.32
C LEU A 29 3.40 1.58 6.05
N ASP A 30 3.16 2.43 5.08
CA ASP A 30 3.96 2.53 3.87
C ASP A 30 4.15 3.99 3.46
N PHE A 31 5.19 4.21 2.65
CA PHE A 31 5.60 5.53 2.20
C PHE A 31 5.65 5.56 0.67
N ILE A 32 5.03 6.57 0.08
CA ILE A 32 5.01 6.77 -1.37
C ILE A 32 5.44 8.18 -1.73
N ASP A 33 5.97 8.35 -2.94
CA ASP A 33 6.30 9.67 -3.47
C ASP A 33 5.01 10.46 -3.75
N TYR A 34 4.85 11.60 -3.09
CA TYR A 34 3.67 12.45 -3.23
C TYR A 34 3.43 12.87 -4.68
N ASN A 35 4.49 13.10 -5.45
CA ASN A 35 4.39 13.63 -6.81
C ASN A 35 4.04 12.54 -7.84
N LYS A 36 4.04 11.26 -7.44
CA LYS A 36 3.78 10.12 -8.34
C LYS A 36 2.35 9.59 -8.25
N VAL A 37 1.45 10.29 -7.55
CA VAL A 37 0.04 9.89 -7.41
C VAL A 37 -0.92 11.04 -7.70
N LYS A 38 -2.14 10.69 -8.15
CA LYS A 38 -3.24 11.65 -8.35
C LYS A 38 -4.21 11.62 -7.17
N LEU A 39 -4.40 12.76 -6.51
CA LEU A 39 -5.36 12.89 -5.41
C LEU A 39 -6.79 13.15 -5.91
N PRO A 40 -7.85 12.79 -5.14
CA PRO A 40 -7.79 12.09 -3.85
C PRO A 40 -7.49 10.58 -4.01
N LEU A 41 -6.84 10.01 -3.00
CA LEU A 41 -6.67 8.56 -2.91
C LEU A 41 -7.98 7.90 -2.48
N LYS A 42 -8.24 6.69 -2.97
CA LYS A 42 -9.47 5.94 -2.73
C LYS A 42 -9.14 4.51 -2.32
N LEU A 43 -9.94 3.95 -1.42
CA LEU A 43 -9.91 2.53 -1.12
C LEU A 43 -11.01 1.82 -1.90
N ARG A 44 -10.68 0.66 -2.47
CA ARG A 44 -11.66 -0.23 -3.05
C ARG A 44 -11.25 -1.69 -2.89
N ASN A 45 -12.19 -2.58 -3.15
CA ASN A 45 -11.88 -3.99 -3.30
C ASN A 45 -11.24 -4.25 -4.68
N ARG A 46 -10.61 -5.42 -4.82
CA ARG A 46 -10.08 -5.87 -6.10
C ARG A 46 -11.18 -5.99 -7.16
N ARG A 47 -10.83 -5.70 -8.41
CA ARG A 47 -11.66 -5.89 -9.59
C ARG A 47 -11.04 -6.94 -10.50
N SER A 48 -11.87 -7.59 -11.30
CA SER A 48 -11.37 -8.52 -12.31
C SER A 48 -10.49 -7.77 -13.30
N GLY A 49 -9.33 -8.35 -13.63
CA GLY A 49 -8.37 -7.72 -14.54
C GLY A 49 -7.44 -6.69 -13.91
N ASP A 50 -7.56 -6.39 -12.60
CA ASP A 50 -6.62 -5.50 -11.90
C ASP A 50 -5.16 -5.94 -12.09
N ARG A 51 -4.30 -4.97 -12.39
CA ARG A 51 -2.86 -5.17 -12.57
C ARG A 51 -2.07 -4.01 -11.96
N PHE A 52 -0.87 -4.33 -11.49
CA PHE A 52 0.06 -3.36 -10.90
C PHE A 52 1.49 -3.84 -11.10
N TYR A 53 2.48 -2.98 -10.89
CA TYR A 53 3.90 -3.33 -10.92
C TYR A 53 4.38 -3.58 -9.50
N PRO A 54 4.47 -4.81 -8.99
CA PRO A 54 4.78 -5.00 -7.58
C PRO A 54 6.23 -4.55 -7.30
N LEU A 55 6.42 -3.70 -6.28
CA LEU A 55 7.73 -3.21 -5.86
C LEU A 55 8.72 -4.37 -5.64
N LYS A 56 9.93 -4.25 -6.22
CA LYS A 56 11.00 -5.28 -6.20
C LYS A 56 10.65 -6.59 -6.92
N MET A 57 9.58 -6.64 -7.72
CA MET A 57 9.28 -7.75 -8.63
C MET A 57 9.43 -7.30 -10.08
N LYS A 58 9.62 -8.24 -11.00
CA LYS A 58 9.75 -7.93 -12.43
C LYS A 58 8.37 -7.79 -13.08
N GLY A 59 8.14 -6.63 -13.71
CA GLY A 59 7.05 -6.42 -14.66
C GLY A 59 5.65 -6.23 -14.06
N LEU A 60 4.69 -6.08 -14.96
CA LEU A 60 3.27 -5.93 -14.65
C LEU A 60 2.68 -7.27 -14.22
N LYS A 61 1.95 -7.29 -13.10
CA LYS A 61 1.35 -8.51 -12.55
C LYS A 61 -0.14 -8.33 -12.30
N LYS A 62 -0.93 -9.37 -12.59
CA LYS A 62 -2.35 -9.40 -12.18
C LYS A 62 -2.45 -9.55 -10.67
N VAL A 63 -3.36 -8.81 -10.05
CA VAL A 63 -3.62 -8.91 -8.61
C VAL A 63 -4.06 -10.32 -8.22
N LYS A 64 -4.83 -11.00 -9.08
CA LYS A 64 -5.20 -12.41 -8.89
C LYS A 64 -3.97 -13.30 -8.72
N ASP A 65 -3.00 -13.18 -9.62
CA ASP A 65 -1.80 -14.03 -9.63
C ASP A 65 -0.89 -13.66 -8.46
N PHE A 66 -0.79 -12.37 -8.13
CA PHE A 66 -0.11 -11.91 -6.92
C PHE A 66 -0.70 -12.55 -5.64
N PHE A 67 -2.02 -12.62 -5.50
CA PHE A 67 -2.65 -13.29 -4.36
C PHE A 67 -2.47 -14.80 -4.35
N ILE A 68 -2.41 -15.46 -5.51
CA ILE A 68 -2.12 -16.90 -5.60
C ILE A 68 -0.70 -17.18 -5.11
N ASP A 69 0.27 -16.41 -5.59
CA ASP A 69 1.68 -16.61 -5.26
C ASP A 69 1.98 -16.35 -3.78
N ASN A 70 1.25 -15.42 -3.18
CA ASN A 70 1.30 -15.16 -1.73
C ASN A 70 0.38 -16.08 -0.91
N LYS A 71 -0.16 -17.14 -1.52
CA LYS A 71 -1.00 -18.16 -0.88
C LYS A 71 -2.21 -17.59 -0.13
N ILE A 72 -2.77 -16.47 -0.59
CA ILE A 72 -3.95 -15.87 0.00
C ILE A 72 -5.18 -16.75 -0.34
N PRO A 73 -5.94 -17.24 0.64
CA PRO A 73 -7.14 -18.04 0.38
C PRO A 73 -8.17 -17.25 -0.42
N LYS A 74 -8.86 -17.93 -1.36
CA LYS A 74 -9.82 -17.28 -2.27
C LYS A 74 -10.88 -16.45 -1.52
N SER A 75 -11.40 -16.98 -0.42
CA SER A 75 -12.41 -16.32 0.45
C SER A 75 -11.94 -15.01 1.08
N HIS A 76 -10.62 -14.80 1.20
CA HIS A 76 -10.06 -13.61 1.83
C HIS A 76 -9.64 -12.53 0.82
N ARG A 77 -9.45 -12.89 -0.45
CA ARG A 77 -8.91 -11.98 -1.47
C ARG A 77 -9.78 -10.75 -1.70
N ASP A 78 -11.10 -10.90 -1.59
CA ASP A 78 -12.06 -9.80 -1.78
C ASP A 78 -12.14 -8.87 -0.57
N LEU A 79 -11.59 -9.28 0.58
CA LEU A 79 -11.53 -8.49 1.81
C LEU A 79 -10.28 -7.60 1.86
N ILE A 80 -9.26 -7.88 1.05
CA ILE A 80 -8.03 -7.10 1.00
C ILE A 80 -8.30 -5.79 0.26
N PRO A 81 -8.21 -4.63 0.92
CA PRO A 81 -8.39 -3.36 0.25
C PRO A 81 -7.19 -3.00 -0.60
N ILE A 82 -7.48 -2.33 -1.69
CA ILE A 82 -6.51 -1.77 -2.61
C ILE A 82 -6.64 -0.25 -2.54
N LEU A 83 -5.53 0.41 -2.24
CA LEU A 83 -5.41 1.85 -2.37
C LEU A 83 -5.13 2.19 -3.83
N VAL A 84 -5.96 3.06 -4.38
CA VAL A 84 -5.83 3.59 -5.72
C VAL A 84 -5.79 5.11 -5.71
N ASP A 85 -5.25 5.68 -6.77
CA ASP A 85 -5.28 7.11 -7.00
C ASP A 85 -6.60 7.55 -7.66
N ASN A 86 -6.72 8.84 -7.99
CA ASN A 86 -7.94 9.38 -8.60
C ASN A 86 -8.23 8.84 -10.02
N GLU A 87 -7.22 8.29 -10.69
CA GLU A 87 -7.30 7.67 -12.03
C GLU A 87 -7.46 6.13 -11.93
N ASP A 88 -7.78 5.62 -10.74
CA ASP A 88 -7.93 4.18 -10.43
C ASP A 88 -6.64 3.36 -10.62
N GLN A 89 -5.47 4.00 -10.65
CA GLN A 89 -4.18 3.31 -10.67
C GLN A 89 -3.89 2.71 -9.29
N ILE A 90 -3.49 1.43 -9.27
CA ILE A 90 -3.11 0.74 -8.04
C ILE A 90 -1.83 1.35 -7.47
N ILE A 91 -1.91 1.80 -6.21
CA ILE A 91 -0.78 2.33 -5.43
C ILE A 91 -0.29 1.27 -4.45
N TRP A 92 -1.22 0.65 -3.72
CA TRP A 92 -0.88 -0.25 -2.61
C TRP A 92 -1.93 -1.34 -2.47
N ILE A 93 -1.49 -2.60 -2.50
CA ILE A 93 -2.26 -3.70 -1.92
C ILE A 93 -2.00 -3.68 -0.42
N MET A 94 -2.97 -3.19 0.34
CA MET A 94 -2.81 -2.79 1.75
C MET A 94 -2.25 -3.94 2.58
N GLY A 95 -1.16 -3.67 3.33
CA GLY A 95 -0.46 -4.66 4.15
C GLY A 95 0.41 -5.66 3.39
N MET A 96 0.48 -5.57 2.05
CA MET A 96 1.24 -6.51 1.23
C MET A 96 2.32 -5.86 0.38
N ARG A 97 1.96 -4.99 -0.58
CA ARG A 97 2.90 -4.52 -1.60
C ARG A 97 2.49 -3.23 -2.30
N LEU A 98 3.41 -2.28 -2.36
CA LEU A 98 3.32 -1.07 -3.18
C LEU A 98 3.49 -1.37 -4.68
N ASP A 99 2.92 -0.51 -5.51
CA ASP A 99 3.31 -0.40 -6.92
C ASP A 99 4.70 0.27 -7.03
N ASP A 100 5.58 -0.27 -7.86
CA ASP A 100 6.95 0.20 -8.04
C ASP A 100 7.01 1.64 -8.56
N ARG A 101 5.99 2.06 -9.33
CA ARG A 101 5.92 3.41 -9.92
C ARG A 101 5.77 4.50 -8.87
N VAL A 102 5.21 4.20 -7.70
CA VAL A 102 4.97 5.19 -6.63
C VAL A 102 6.08 5.21 -5.57
N LYS A 103 7.13 4.39 -5.74
CA LYS A 103 8.20 4.26 -4.74
C LYS A 103 8.96 5.57 -4.52
N ILE A 104 9.39 5.76 -3.27
CA ILE A 104 10.37 6.79 -2.91
C ILE A 104 11.73 6.45 -3.52
N ASN A 105 12.45 7.47 -3.98
CA ASN A 105 13.83 7.36 -4.46
C ASN A 105 14.67 8.54 -3.94
N SER A 106 15.93 8.65 -4.38
CA SER A 106 16.84 9.74 -3.99
C SER A 106 16.31 11.13 -4.33
N ASP A 107 15.42 11.24 -5.31
CA ASP A 107 14.92 12.51 -5.85
C ASP A 107 13.58 12.91 -5.23
N THR A 108 12.99 12.03 -4.41
CA THR A 108 11.71 12.28 -3.74
C THR A 108 11.86 13.39 -2.70
N LYS A 109 11.21 14.53 -2.95
CA LYS A 109 11.22 15.72 -2.05
C LYS A 109 10.08 15.73 -1.03
N LYS A 110 8.98 15.05 -1.35
CA LYS A 110 7.74 15.06 -0.58
C LYS A 110 7.16 13.65 -0.57
N VAL A 111 6.80 13.17 0.61
CA VAL A 111 6.34 11.80 0.83
C VAL A 111 4.93 11.81 1.40
N LEU A 112 4.10 10.89 0.92
CA LEU A 112 2.88 10.50 1.60
C LEU A 112 3.17 9.32 2.50
N CYS A 113 2.96 9.52 3.79
CA CYS A 113 2.94 8.51 4.82
C CYS A 113 1.51 8.01 4.97
N ILE A 114 1.27 6.73 4.70
CA ILE A 114 -0.06 6.14 4.78
C ILE A 114 -0.03 5.10 5.90
N LYS A 115 -0.72 5.41 6.99
CA LYS A 115 -0.95 4.49 8.09
C LYS A 115 -2.34 3.92 7.98
N THR A 116 -2.48 2.61 8.16
CA THR A 116 -3.78 1.94 8.21
C THR A 116 -3.87 1.02 9.42
N LYS A 117 -5.09 0.88 9.94
CA LYS A 117 -5.46 -0.12 10.92
C LYS A 117 -6.63 -0.95 10.40
N ILE A 118 -6.35 -2.23 10.18
CA ILE A 118 -7.36 -3.21 9.80
C ILE A 118 -7.96 -3.77 11.08
N ARG A 119 -9.26 -3.53 11.31
CA ARG A 119 -10.01 -4.07 12.46
C ARG A 119 -10.56 -5.48 12.22
N ASN A 120 -10.53 -5.96 10.98
CA ASN A 120 -11.01 -7.29 10.63
C ASN A 120 -10.04 -8.35 11.19
N ILE A 121 -10.51 -9.13 12.17
CA ILE A 121 -9.71 -10.10 12.92
C ILE A 121 -9.11 -11.17 11.99
N PHE A 122 -9.86 -11.62 10.98
CA PHE A 122 -9.35 -12.59 10.01
C PHE A 122 -8.17 -12.04 9.23
N LEU A 123 -8.28 -10.83 8.68
CA LEU A 123 -7.16 -10.22 7.95
C LEU A 123 -5.94 -9.97 8.84
N GLN A 124 -6.14 -9.68 10.13
CA GLN A 124 -5.05 -9.55 11.10
C GLN A 124 -4.30 -10.87 11.36
N GLU A 125 -4.87 -12.03 11.07
CA GLU A 125 -4.18 -13.33 11.23
C GLU A 125 -3.29 -13.67 10.04
N TYR A 126 -3.57 -13.11 8.87
CA TYR A 126 -2.78 -13.32 7.66
C TYR A 126 -1.67 -12.28 7.46
N PHE A 127 -1.67 -11.18 8.22
CA PHE A 127 -0.77 -10.03 8.06
C PHE A 127 -0.31 -9.45 9.40
#